data_AF-A0A0Q8FYD9-F1
#
_entry.id   AF-A0A0Q8FYD9-F1
#
_cell.length_a   1.000
_cell.length_b   1.000
_cell.length_c   1.000
_cell.angle_alpha   90.00
_cell.angle_beta   90.00
_cell.angle_gamma   90.00
#
_symmetry.space_group_name_H-M   'P 1'
#
loop_
_entity.id
_entity.type
_entity.pdbx_description
1 polymer ?
#
loop_
_entity_poly.entity_id
_entity_poly.type
_entity_poly.pdbx_seq_one_letter_code
_entity_poly.pdbx_strand_id
1 'polypeptide(L)'
;MKTSTATLAALTLLAAAPTVALAQAPGPVREREARTDAAPIKAYKVILVGDSTMAVGSGWASHFCALHVKSPTACLNLGRGGRSTRSYRTEGSWDIALNEAKAKGYAATYVLIQFGHNDQSSKGERWTEMATEFPANLKRYVEEVRAAGAEPVLLTPLTRREFRDGKLYNTLDVWSEEVRKVAAETQTPLVDLNRDSAAYVEKLGPVEATMLAMAPPTAGELAAARTGTTLPPRSAEEARVPDAPTTPTGPRGQYGLKFDYTHLGEDGARAFSRIVAEDLAAAVPALRSQLVP
;
A
#
# COMPACT_ATOMS: atom_id res chain seq x y z
N MET A 1 28.89 86.45 -26.51
CA MET A 1 30.36 86.57 -26.36
C MET A 1 30.69 85.99 -24.99
N LYS A 2 31.51 84.96 -24.76
CA LYS A 2 32.61 84.33 -25.49
C LYS A 2 32.82 82.91 -24.92
N THR A 3 32.86 81.94 -25.84
CA THR A 3 33.79 80.80 -25.96
C THR A 3 33.93 79.72 -24.89
N SER A 4 33.77 78.50 -25.42
CA SER A 4 33.97 77.14 -24.91
C SER A 4 35.43 76.79 -24.59
N THR A 5 35.63 75.85 -23.65
CA THR A 5 36.77 74.93 -23.65
C THR A 5 36.33 73.57 -23.11
N ALA A 6 36.48 72.54 -23.95
CA ALA A 6 36.14 71.15 -23.67
C ALA A 6 37.38 70.39 -23.19
N THR A 7 37.21 69.55 -22.17
CA THR A 7 38.28 68.69 -21.62
C THR A 7 38.23 67.32 -22.29
N LEU A 8 39.35 66.90 -22.88
CA LEU A 8 39.51 65.63 -23.58
C LEU A 8 39.82 64.51 -22.55
N ALA A 9 38.98 63.48 -22.48
CA ALA A 9 39.25 62.26 -21.70
C ALA A 9 39.93 61.23 -22.60
N ALA A 10 41.13 60.78 -22.22
CA ALA A 10 41.89 59.77 -22.94
C ALA A 10 41.30 58.36 -22.69
N LEU A 11 40.91 57.67 -23.75
CA LEU A 11 40.39 56.31 -23.74
C LEU A 11 41.54 55.33 -24.03
N THR A 12 41.99 54.57 -23.02
CA THR A 12 42.92 53.45 -23.20
C THR A 12 42.18 52.23 -23.75
N LEU A 13 42.44 51.85 -25.00
CA LEU A 13 41.97 50.58 -25.57
C LEU A 13 42.80 49.41 -25.01
N LEU A 14 42.19 48.53 -24.22
CA LEU A 14 42.70 47.18 -23.96
C LEU A 14 42.40 46.31 -25.19
N ALA A 15 43.45 45.81 -25.85
CA ALA A 15 43.32 44.80 -26.89
C ALA A 15 42.97 43.44 -26.26
N ALA A 16 41.75 42.96 -26.46
CA ALA A 16 41.36 41.60 -26.11
C ALA A 16 41.89 40.63 -27.17
N ALA A 17 42.80 39.73 -26.80
CA ALA A 17 43.23 38.64 -27.67
C ALA A 17 42.12 37.57 -27.75
N PRO A 18 41.84 37.00 -28.94
CA PRO A 18 40.80 35.99 -29.08
C PRO A 18 41.31 34.67 -28.50
N THR A 19 40.66 34.18 -27.44
CA THR A 19 40.82 32.81 -26.97
C THR A 19 40.14 31.87 -27.95
N VAL A 20 40.93 31.23 -28.81
CA VAL A 20 40.46 30.12 -29.65
C VAL A 20 40.28 28.91 -28.74
N ALA A 21 39.04 28.57 -28.42
CA ALA A 21 38.71 27.32 -27.75
C ALA A 21 39.00 26.16 -28.73
N LEU A 22 40.10 25.45 -28.52
CA LEU A 22 40.39 24.20 -29.22
C LEU A 22 39.33 23.17 -28.81
N ALA A 23 38.46 22.79 -29.74
CA ALA A 23 37.55 21.67 -29.56
C ALA A 23 38.37 20.40 -29.31
N GLN A 24 38.22 19.79 -28.14
CA GLN A 24 38.80 18.48 -27.85
C GLN A 24 38.20 17.46 -28.83
N ALA A 25 39.06 16.76 -29.57
CA ALA A 25 38.63 15.65 -30.41
C ALA A 25 37.90 14.60 -29.54
N PRO A 26 36.77 14.04 -29.99
CA PRO A 26 36.08 12.99 -29.25
C PRO A 26 37.07 11.85 -29.00
N GLY A 27 37.18 11.44 -27.73
CA GLY A 27 38.06 10.33 -27.34
C GLY A 27 37.74 9.05 -28.12
N PRO A 28 38.68 8.09 -28.16
CA PRO A 28 38.49 6.85 -28.91
C PRO A 28 37.20 6.16 -28.48
N VAL A 29 36.28 5.98 -29.43
CA VAL A 29 35.03 5.24 -29.21
C VAL A 29 35.42 3.78 -28.94
N ARG A 30 35.10 3.28 -27.75
CA ARG A 30 35.25 1.84 -27.45
C ARG A 30 34.58 1.03 -28.55
N GLU A 31 35.24 -0.04 -29.00
CA GLU A 31 34.70 -0.97 -29.98
C GLU A 31 33.31 -1.44 -29.50
N ARG A 32 32.29 -1.21 -30.33
CA ARG A 32 30.91 -1.50 -29.97
C ARG A 32 30.63 -2.95 -30.33
N GLU A 33 30.04 -3.69 -29.41
CA GLU A 33 29.51 -5.02 -29.69
C GLU A 33 28.49 -4.97 -30.84
N ALA A 34 28.32 -6.10 -31.53
CA ALA A 34 27.33 -6.21 -32.59
C ALA A 34 25.93 -5.86 -32.05
N ARG A 35 25.20 -5.03 -32.80
CA ARG A 35 23.85 -4.61 -32.41
C ARG A 35 22.92 -5.83 -32.36
N THR A 36 22.27 -6.03 -31.23
CA THR A 36 21.18 -6.99 -31.03
C THR A 36 19.94 -6.27 -30.49
N ASP A 37 18.76 -6.82 -30.74
CA ASP A 37 17.51 -6.29 -30.21
C ASP A 37 17.30 -6.74 -28.76
N ALA A 38 16.69 -5.87 -27.95
CA ALA A 38 16.32 -6.23 -26.57
C ALA A 38 15.15 -7.22 -26.56
N ALA A 39 15.14 -8.13 -25.58
CA ALA A 39 14.04 -9.06 -25.40
C ALA A 39 12.72 -8.32 -25.10
N PRO A 40 11.57 -8.72 -25.69
CA PRO A 40 10.28 -8.10 -25.40
C PRO A 40 9.91 -8.18 -23.92
N ILE A 41 9.41 -7.07 -23.36
CA ILE A 41 8.92 -7.00 -21.99
C ILE A 41 7.53 -7.64 -21.91
N LYS A 42 7.26 -8.36 -20.81
CA LYS A 42 5.94 -8.91 -20.48
C LYS A 42 5.29 -8.06 -19.39
N ALA A 43 4.04 -7.65 -19.61
CA ALA A 43 3.27 -6.93 -18.60
C ALA A 43 2.62 -7.91 -17.61
N TYR A 44 2.51 -7.51 -16.35
CA TYR A 44 1.82 -8.24 -15.28
C TYR A 44 0.76 -7.35 -14.65
N LYS A 45 -0.24 -7.95 -14.00
CA LYS A 45 -1.22 -7.20 -13.21
C LYS A 45 -1.36 -7.80 -11.82
N VAL A 46 -1.42 -6.95 -10.80
CA VAL A 46 -1.76 -7.29 -9.42
C VAL A 46 -2.96 -6.46 -9.01
N ILE A 47 -4.04 -7.11 -8.58
CA ILE A 47 -5.28 -6.50 -8.11
C ILE A 47 -5.40 -6.79 -6.62
N LEU A 48 -5.60 -5.75 -5.82
CA LEU A 48 -5.63 -5.82 -4.36
C LEU A 48 -7.06 -5.57 -3.88
N VAL A 49 -7.68 -6.59 -3.30
CA VAL A 49 -9.09 -6.60 -2.87
C VAL A 49 -9.15 -6.81 -1.36
N GLY A 50 -9.83 -5.92 -0.67
CA GLY A 50 -9.99 -6.04 0.77
C GLY A 50 -10.73 -4.89 1.43
N ASP A 51 -10.51 -4.73 2.73
CA ASP A 51 -11.20 -3.77 3.57
C ASP A 51 -10.44 -2.44 3.76
N SER A 52 -10.71 -1.71 4.85
CA SER A 52 -10.05 -0.43 5.15
C SER A 52 -8.55 -0.55 5.38
N THR A 53 -8.05 -1.73 5.75
CA THR A 53 -6.62 -1.95 5.96
C THR A 53 -5.84 -2.18 4.67
N MET A 54 -6.54 -2.32 3.54
CA MET A 54 -5.97 -2.22 2.19
C MET A 54 -6.36 -0.92 1.49
N ALA A 55 -7.49 -0.31 1.85
CA ALA A 55 -8.03 0.85 1.16
C ALA A 55 -7.04 2.03 1.02
N VAL A 56 -7.23 2.81 -0.03
CA VAL A 56 -6.46 4.03 -0.27
C VAL A 56 -6.64 4.99 0.90
N GLY A 57 -5.52 5.44 1.48
CA GLY A 57 -5.47 6.43 2.55
C GLY A 57 -5.51 5.85 3.97
N SER A 58 -5.82 4.57 4.18
CA SER A 58 -5.90 3.97 5.52
C SER A 58 -5.31 2.56 5.63
N GLY A 59 -4.70 2.07 4.54
CA GLY A 59 -4.19 0.72 4.41
C GLY A 59 -2.85 0.61 3.70
N TRP A 60 -2.29 -0.60 3.68
CA TRP A 60 -0.94 -0.87 3.16
C TRP A 60 -0.88 -0.97 1.62
N ALA A 61 -1.98 -1.34 0.94
CA ALA A 61 -1.92 -1.74 -0.47
C ALA A 61 -1.48 -0.62 -1.43
N SER A 62 -1.77 0.65 -1.14
CA SER A 62 -1.26 1.76 -1.95
C SER A 62 0.26 1.89 -1.84
N HIS A 63 0.85 1.63 -0.68
CA HIS A 63 2.30 1.62 -0.49
C HIS A 63 2.93 0.41 -1.18
N PHE A 64 2.27 -0.75 -1.15
CA PHE A 64 2.67 -1.91 -1.94
C PHE A 64 2.78 -1.58 -3.43
N CYS A 65 1.74 -0.98 -4.02
CA CYS A 65 1.78 -0.58 -5.43
C CYS A 65 2.84 0.48 -5.74
N ALA A 66 3.13 1.39 -4.80
CA ALA A 66 4.08 2.46 -5.03
C ALA A 66 5.55 2.01 -4.88
N LEU A 67 5.82 1.07 -3.98
CA LEU A 67 7.18 0.76 -3.52
C LEU A 67 7.66 -0.64 -3.90
N HIS A 68 6.75 -1.60 -4.10
CA HIS A 68 7.08 -3.02 -4.09
C HIS A 68 6.78 -3.77 -5.39
N VAL A 69 6.42 -3.07 -6.47
CA VAL A 69 6.23 -3.64 -7.80
C VAL A 69 7.13 -2.95 -8.83
N LYS A 70 7.59 -3.72 -9.83
CA LYS A 70 8.38 -3.16 -10.95
C LYS A 70 7.49 -2.48 -11.98
N SER A 71 8.09 -1.63 -12.81
CA SER A 71 7.39 -0.88 -13.87
C SER A 71 6.53 -1.67 -14.87
N PRO A 72 6.82 -2.94 -15.26
CA PRO A 72 5.92 -3.69 -16.13
C PRO A 72 4.70 -4.27 -15.42
N THR A 73 4.55 -4.06 -14.11
CA THR A 73 3.44 -4.58 -13.31
C THR A 73 2.44 -3.48 -13.02
N ALA A 74 1.26 -3.57 -13.64
CA ALA A 74 0.12 -2.75 -13.25
C ALA A 74 -0.35 -3.19 -11.85
N CYS A 75 -0.48 -2.25 -10.93
CA CYS A 75 -0.91 -2.53 -9.56
C CYS A 75 -2.16 -1.70 -9.23
N LEU A 76 -3.26 -2.38 -8.92
CA LEU A 76 -4.56 -1.78 -8.73
C LEU A 76 -5.06 -2.01 -7.30
N ASN A 77 -5.14 -0.94 -6.51
CA ASN A 77 -5.72 -0.99 -5.18
C ASN A 77 -7.25 -0.78 -5.24
N LEU A 78 -8.00 -1.86 -5.01
CA LEU A 78 -9.45 -1.86 -4.88
C LEU A 78 -9.90 -2.10 -3.43
N GLY A 79 -9.05 -1.88 -2.43
CA GLY A 79 -9.45 -1.94 -1.02
C GLY A 79 -10.56 -0.94 -0.69
N ARG A 80 -11.57 -1.36 0.08
CA ARG A 80 -12.76 -0.57 0.39
C ARG A 80 -13.02 -0.50 1.89
N GLY A 81 -13.01 0.72 2.42
CA GLY A 81 -13.20 0.94 3.85
C GLY A 81 -14.53 0.39 4.38
N GLY A 82 -14.48 -0.38 5.46
CA GLY A 82 -15.67 -0.91 6.14
C GLY A 82 -16.34 -2.09 5.43
N ARG A 83 -15.72 -2.68 4.40
CA ARG A 83 -16.26 -3.84 3.68
C ARG A 83 -15.77 -5.15 4.31
N SER A 84 -16.62 -6.16 4.19
CA SER A 84 -16.42 -7.55 4.59
C SER A 84 -16.46 -8.44 3.34
N THR A 85 -16.21 -9.73 3.51
CA THR A 85 -16.36 -10.71 2.42
C THR A 85 -17.76 -10.67 1.78
N ARG A 86 -18.80 -10.35 2.56
CA ARG A 86 -20.19 -10.20 2.10
C ARG A 86 -20.45 -8.84 1.44
N SER A 87 -20.27 -7.75 2.19
CA SER A 87 -20.67 -6.40 1.74
C SER A 87 -19.90 -5.93 0.51
N TYR A 88 -18.63 -6.33 0.35
CA TYR A 88 -17.82 -6.00 -0.83
C TYR A 88 -18.47 -6.51 -2.13
N ARG A 89 -19.16 -7.65 -2.06
CA ARG A 89 -19.88 -8.24 -3.20
C ARG A 89 -21.22 -7.55 -3.41
N THR A 90 -22.00 -7.39 -2.34
CA THR A 90 -23.35 -6.82 -2.40
C THR A 90 -23.36 -5.41 -3.00
N GLU A 91 -22.29 -4.64 -2.81
CA GLU A 91 -22.18 -3.28 -3.36
C GLU A 91 -21.61 -3.20 -4.79
N GLY A 92 -21.24 -4.33 -5.40
CA GLY A 92 -20.67 -4.39 -6.75
C GLY A 92 -19.16 -4.15 -6.86
N SER A 93 -18.45 -3.93 -5.74
CA SER A 93 -16.98 -3.76 -5.77
C SER A 93 -16.27 -5.03 -6.26
N TRP A 94 -16.85 -6.21 -6.03
CA TRP A 94 -16.32 -7.46 -6.57
C TRP A 94 -16.41 -7.56 -8.09
N ASP A 95 -17.51 -7.10 -8.68
CA ASP A 95 -17.69 -7.14 -10.14
C ASP A 95 -16.65 -6.27 -10.85
N ILE A 96 -16.29 -5.13 -10.25
CA ILE A 96 -15.19 -4.28 -10.74
C ILE A 96 -13.86 -5.06 -10.72
N ALA A 97 -13.53 -5.73 -9.61
CA ALA A 97 -12.30 -6.52 -9.50
C ALA A 97 -12.26 -7.68 -10.51
N LEU A 98 -13.38 -8.39 -10.71
CA LEU A 98 -13.47 -9.46 -11.70
C LEU A 98 -13.33 -8.97 -13.14
N ASN A 99 -13.89 -7.79 -13.46
CA ASN A 99 -13.73 -7.21 -14.79
C ASN A 99 -12.26 -6.83 -15.05
N GLU A 100 -11.58 -6.29 -14.04
CA GLU A 100 -10.15 -6.01 -14.11
C GLU A 100 -9.28 -7.26 -14.24
N ALA A 101 -9.68 -8.36 -13.58
CA ALA A 101 -9.01 -9.65 -13.67
C ALA A 101 -9.11 -10.27 -15.07
N LYS A 102 -10.23 -10.05 -15.77
CA LYS A 102 -10.48 -10.53 -17.15
C LYS A 102 -9.76 -9.72 -18.22
N ALA A 103 -9.23 -8.53 -17.88
CA ALA A 103 -8.56 -7.66 -18.82
C ALA A 103 -7.39 -8.38 -19.51
N LYS A 104 -7.27 -8.18 -20.82
CA LYS A 104 -6.24 -8.81 -21.66
C LYS A 104 -4.98 -7.94 -21.73
N GLY A 105 -3.90 -8.50 -22.30
CA GLY A 105 -2.62 -7.81 -22.49
C GLY A 105 -1.58 -8.04 -21.39
N TYR A 106 -1.89 -8.88 -20.41
CA TYR A 106 -0.98 -9.26 -19.32
C TYR A 106 -0.57 -10.72 -19.47
N ALA A 107 0.70 -11.01 -19.20
CA ALA A 107 1.22 -12.38 -19.17
C ALA A 107 0.65 -13.18 -18.00
N ALA A 108 0.38 -12.51 -16.88
CA ALA A 108 -0.35 -13.06 -15.74
C ALA A 108 -1.03 -11.94 -14.95
N THR A 109 -2.18 -12.27 -14.36
CA THR A 109 -2.92 -11.39 -13.45
C THR A 109 -3.09 -12.11 -12.11
N TYR A 110 -2.78 -11.42 -11.02
CA TYR A 110 -2.92 -11.92 -9.65
C TYR A 110 -3.98 -11.10 -8.90
N VAL A 111 -4.81 -11.76 -8.09
CA VAL A 111 -5.79 -11.11 -7.23
C VAL A 111 -5.50 -11.46 -5.78
N LEU A 112 -5.01 -10.48 -5.03
CA LEU A 112 -4.70 -10.57 -3.60
C LEU A 112 -5.96 -10.22 -2.81
N ILE A 113 -6.45 -11.15 -1.99
CA ILE A 113 -7.72 -11.06 -1.28
C ILE A 113 -7.48 -11.09 0.23
N GLN A 114 -7.84 -10.01 0.93
CA GLN A 114 -7.71 -9.88 2.39
C GLN A 114 -8.99 -9.34 3.03
N PHE A 115 -9.62 -10.12 3.91
CA PHE A 115 -10.80 -9.72 4.67
C PHE A 115 -10.76 -10.29 6.10
N GLY A 116 -11.71 -9.89 6.94
CA GLY A 116 -11.85 -10.38 8.32
C GLY A 116 -12.20 -9.27 9.32
N HIS A 117 -11.69 -8.05 9.16
CA HIS A 117 -11.92 -6.99 10.17
C HIS A 117 -13.38 -6.58 10.30
N ASN A 118 -14.14 -6.57 9.20
CA ASN A 118 -15.55 -6.16 9.19
C ASN A 118 -16.51 -7.35 9.16
N ASP A 119 -16.02 -8.55 8.87
CA ASP A 119 -16.78 -9.81 8.95
C ASP A 119 -17.20 -10.10 10.41
N GLN A 120 -16.39 -9.68 11.38
CA GLN A 120 -16.72 -9.71 12.82
C GLN A 120 -17.57 -8.52 13.33
N SER A 121 -18.04 -7.63 12.45
CA SER A 121 -18.80 -6.45 12.88
C SER A 121 -20.14 -6.85 13.52
N SER A 122 -20.78 -5.92 14.23
CA SER A 122 -22.20 -6.04 14.61
C SER A 122 -23.15 -5.39 13.60
N LYS A 123 -22.62 -4.74 12.56
CA LYS A 123 -23.41 -4.03 11.54
C LYS A 123 -23.98 -4.99 10.51
N GLY A 124 -25.32 -5.01 10.37
CA GLY A 124 -26.08 -5.98 9.56
C GLY A 124 -25.67 -6.10 8.10
N GLU A 125 -25.12 -5.04 7.51
CA GLU A 125 -24.63 -5.09 6.14
C GLU A 125 -23.29 -5.83 6.01
N ARG A 126 -22.48 -5.91 7.08
CA ARG A 126 -21.09 -6.36 7.04
C ARG A 126 -20.89 -7.76 7.60
N TRP A 127 -21.48 -8.06 8.75
CA TRP A 127 -21.09 -9.23 9.52
C TRP A 127 -21.37 -10.54 8.77
N THR A 128 -20.60 -11.57 9.09
CA THR A 128 -20.75 -12.94 8.56
C THR A 128 -20.50 -13.95 9.66
N GLU A 129 -21.15 -15.11 9.59
CA GLU A 129 -20.81 -16.24 10.45
C GLU A 129 -19.39 -16.75 10.18
N MET A 130 -18.55 -16.78 11.23
CA MET A 130 -17.12 -17.09 11.10
C MET A 130 -16.87 -18.51 10.56
N ALA A 131 -17.62 -19.50 11.04
CA ALA A 131 -17.37 -20.90 10.71
C ALA A 131 -18.05 -21.37 9.40
N THR A 132 -19.01 -20.60 8.88
CA THR A 132 -19.86 -21.05 7.77
C THR A 132 -19.82 -20.08 6.58
N GLU A 133 -20.19 -18.81 6.80
CA GLU A 133 -20.32 -17.83 5.71
C GLU A 133 -18.96 -17.25 5.28
N PHE A 134 -18.11 -16.88 6.24
CA PHE A 134 -16.80 -16.31 5.95
C PHE A 134 -15.92 -17.23 5.06
N PRO A 135 -15.65 -18.50 5.45
CA PRO A 135 -14.87 -19.40 4.61
C PRO A 135 -15.55 -19.72 3.28
N ALA A 136 -16.89 -19.85 3.25
CA ALA A 136 -17.62 -20.07 1.99
C ALA A 136 -17.47 -18.89 1.02
N ASN A 137 -17.52 -17.66 1.53
CA ASN A 137 -17.29 -16.47 0.71
C ASN A 137 -15.86 -16.43 0.17
N LEU A 138 -14.85 -16.73 0.99
CA LEU A 138 -13.44 -16.78 0.55
C LEU A 138 -13.22 -17.83 -0.55
N LYS A 139 -13.76 -19.05 -0.39
CA LYS A 139 -13.72 -20.09 -1.43
C LYS A 139 -14.31 -19.61 -2.74
N ARG A 140 -15.47 -18.93 -2.66
CA ARG A 140 -16.12 -18.35 -3.83
C ARG A 140 -15.28 -17.28 -4.52
N TYR A 141 -14.60 -16.40 -3.77
CA TYR A 141 -13.65 -15.45 -4.37
C TYR A 141 -12.54 -16.18 -5.13
N VAL A 142 -11.94 -17.21 -4.53
CA VAL A 142 -10.88 -18.03 -5.17
C VAL A 142 -11.37 -18.67 -6.47
N GLU A 143 -12.53 -19.31 -6.44
CA GLU A 143 -13.12 -19.97 -7.60
C GLU A 143 -13.38 -19.00 -8.75
N GLU A 144 -13.95 -17.84 -8.45
CA GLU A 144 -14.29 -16.83 -9.46
C GLU A 144 -13.06 -16.13 -10.05
N VAL A 145 -11.99 -15.94 -9.27
CA VAL A 145 -10.70 -15.45 -9.79
C VAL A 145 -10.10 -16.44 -10.78
N ARG A 146 -10.08 -17.73 -10.43
CA ARG A 146 -9.62 -18.80 -11.32
C ARG A 146 -10.45 -18.85 -12.59
N ALA A 147 -11.78 -18.76 -12.47
CA ALA A 147 -12.69 -18.73 -13.61
C ALA A 147 -12.49 -17.49 -14.51
N ALA A 148 -11.99 -16.39 -13.97
CA ALA A 148 -11.60 -15.20 -14.72
C ALA A 148 -10.25 -15.35 -15.46
N GLY A 149 -9.51 -16.43 -15.24
CA GLY A 149 -8.17 -16.67 -15.80
C GLY A 149 -7.06 -15.91 -15.06
N ALA A 150 -7.30 -15.54 -13.80
CA ALA A 150 -6.32 -14.92 -12.93
C ALA A 150 -5.95 -15.86 -11.77
N GLU A 151 -4.86 -15.55 -11.08
CA GLU A 151 -4.33 -16.34 -9.97
C GLU A 151 -4.72 -15.73 -8.62
N PRO A 152 -5.53 -16.41 -7.78
CA PRO A 152 -5.87 -15.90 -6.47
C PRO A 152 -4.70 -16.07 -5.50
N VAL A 153 -4.55 -15.12 -4.59
CA VAL A 153 -3.67 -15.20 -3.42
C VAL A 153 -4.49 -14.77 -2.21
N LEU A 154 -4.57 -15.62 -1.19
CA LEU A 154 -5.24 -15.28 0.05
C LEU A 154 -4.28 -14.60 1.01
N LEU A 155 -4.80 -13.65 1.78
CA LEU A 155 -4.07 -12.98 2.86
C LEU A 155 -4.90 -13.03 4.13
N THR A 156 -4.26 -13.37 5.25
CA THR A 156 -4.89 -13.20 6.57
C THR A 156 -5.05 -11.71 6.90
N PRO A 157 -6.11 -11.29 7.61
CA PRO A 157 -6.29 -9.89 8.00
C PRO A 157 -5.15 -9.44 8.90
N LEU A 158 -4.61 -8.25 8.69
CA LEU A 158 -3.51 -7.76 9.52
C LEU A 158 -3.87 -7.67 11.01
N THR A 159 -2.87 -7.69 11.88
CA THR A 159 -3.12 -7.59 13.32
C THR A 159 -3.64 -6.21 13.73
N ARG A 160 -4.47 -6.15 14.77
CA ARG A 160 -4.72 -4.90 15.48
C ARG A 160 -3.59 -4.65 16.48
N ARG A 161 -3.34 -3.38 16.77
CA ARG A 161 -2.30 -2.93 17.71
C ARG A 161 -2.87 -2.77 19.12
N GLU A 162 -3.61 -3.77 19.59
CA GLU A 162 -4.23 -3.80 20.92
C GLU A 162 -3.33 -4.54 21.91
N PHE A 163 -3.05 -3.96 23.08
CA PHE A 163 -2.15 -4.56 24.08
C PHE A 163 -2.83 -4.73 25.43
N ARG A 164 -2.47 -5.81 26.13
CA ARG A 164 -2.84 -6.10 27.52
C ARG A 164 -1.62 -6.62 28.25
N ASP A 165 -1.27 -6.01 29.37
CA ASP A 165 -0.13 -6.42 30.22
C ASP A 165 1.19 -6.55 29.44
N GLY A 166 1.42 -5.64 28.49
CA GLY A 166 2.61 -5.58 27.65
C GLY A 166 2.62 -6.58 26.49
N LYS A 167 1.54 -7.35 26.30
CA LYS A 167 1.40 -8.36 25.25
C LYS A 167 0.35 -7.97 24.22
N LEU A 168 0.64 -8.24 22.95
CA LEU A 168 -0.30 -8.06 21.86
C LEU A 168 -1.51 -8.98 22.06
N TYR A 169 -2.69 -8.39 22.10
CA TYR A 169 -3.95 -9.10 22.16
C TYR A 169 -4.52 -9.27 20.75
N ASN A 170 -4.06 -10.31 20.05
CA ASN A 170 -4.41 -10.53 18.65
C ASN A 170 -5.82 -11.15 18.49
N THR A 171 -6.82 -10.29 18.37
CA THR A 171 -8.24 -10.69 18.21
C THR A 171 -8.59 -11.28 16.86
N LEU A 172 -7.73 -11.11 15.85
CA LEU A 172 -7.98 -11.53 14.47
C LEU A 172 -7.37 -12.90 14.12
N ASP A 173 -6.61 -13.51 15.05
CA ASP A 173 -5.97 -14.81 14.82
C ASP A 173 -7.01 -15.91 14.51
N VAL A 174 -8.14 -15.92 15.23
CA VAL A 174 -9.24 -16.88 14.99
C VAL A 174 -9.87 -16.75 13.60
N TRP A 175 -9.96 -15.55 13.05
CA TRP A 175 -10.41 -15.33 11.67
C TRP A 175 -9.32 -15.71 10.66
N SER A 176 -8.06 -15.49 11.03
CA SER A 176 -6.89 -15.85 10.23
C SER A 176 -6.76 -17.37 10.08
N GLU A 177 -7.11 -18.13 11.12
CA GLU A 177 -7.21 -19.60 11.06
C GLU A 177 -8.20 -20.07 9.99
N GLU A 178 -9.35 -19.42 9.83
CA GLU A 178 -10.29 -19.77 8.75
C GLU A 178 -9.72 -19.46 7.36
N VAL A 179 -8.97 -18.35 7.20
CA VAL A 179 -8.27 -18.05 5.94
C VAL A 179 -7.19 -19.12 5.65
N ARG A 180 -6.41 -19.53 6.66
CA ARG A 180 -5.41 -20.61 6.54
C ARG A 180 -6.04 -21.92 6.10
N LYS A 181 -7.17 -22.31 6.69
CA LYS A 181 -7.95 -23.50 6.30
C LYS A 181 -8.41 -23.40 4.84
N VAL A 182 -9.01 -22.28 4.45
CA VAL A 182 -9.46 -22.08 3.05
C VAL A 182 -8.28 -22.14 2.08
N ALA A 183 -7.15 -21.52 2.40
CA ALA A 183 -5.95 -21.57 1.56
C ALA A 183 -5.45 -23.00 1.37
N ALA A 184 -5.38 -23.78 2.45
CA ALA A 184 -4.99 -25.20 2.40
C ALA A 184 -5.98 -26.05 1.59
N GLU A 185 -7.28 -25.91 1.86
CA GLU A 185 -8.35 -26.67 1.19
C GLU A 185 -8.43 -26.37 -0.30
N THR A 186 -8.25 -25.10 -0.70
CA THR A 186 -8.34 -24.68 -2.10
C THR A 186 -7.00 -24.72 -2.82
N GLN A 187 -5.92 -25.09 -2.13
CA GLN A 187 -4.54 -25.04 -2.62
C GLN A 187 -4.17 -23.66 -3.19
N THR A 188 -4.63 -22.61 -2.51
CA THR A 188 -4.36 -21.22 -2.91
C THR A 188 -3.14 -20.70 -2.15
N PRO A 189 -2.18 -20.02 -2.81
CA PRO A 189 -1.07 -19.38 -2.12
C PRO A 189 -1.56 -18.45 -1.00
N LEU A 190 -0.83 -18.47 0.13
CA LEU A 190 -1.15 -17.70 1.32
C LEU A 190 -0.01 -16.76 1.68
N VAL A 191 -0.35 -15.49 1.92
CA VAL A 191 0.49 -14.55 2.68
C VAL A 191 -0.11 -14.41 4.07
N ASP A 192 0.59 -14.90 5.09
CA ASP A 192 0.10 -14.93 6.46
C ASP A 192 0.38 -13.62 7.21
N LEU A 193 -0.16 -12.52 6.65
CA LEU A 193 0.07 -11.17 7.14
C LEU A 193 -0.31 -10.99 8.60
N ASN A 194 -1.34 -11.66 9.11
CA ASN A 194 -1.69 -11.60 10.53
C ASN A 194 -0.54 -12.06 11.42
N ARG A 195 0.05 -13.22 11.14
CA ARG A 195 1.18 -13.77 11.91
C ARG A 195 2.36 -12.81 11.89
N ASP A 196 2.75 -12.37 10.70
CA ASP A 196 3.99 -11.63 10.52
C ASP A 196 3.85 -10.17 10.98
N SER A 197 2.68 -9.57 10.78
CA SER A 197 2.37 -8.27 11.38
C SER A 197 2.19 -8.33 12.90
N ALA A 198 1.63 -9.39 13.46
CA ALA A 198 1.56 -9.59 14.91
C ALA A 198 2.95 -9.68 15.53
N ALA A 199 3.84 -10.48 14.94
CA ALA A 199 5.23 -10.56 15.38
C ALA A 199 5.95 -9.20 15.30
N TYR A 200 5.72 -8.44 14.23
CA TYR A 200 6.28 -7.10 14.06
C TYR A 200 5.77 -6.13 15.15
N VAL A 201 4.45 -6.09 15.38
CA VAL A 201 3.83 -5.20 16.38
C VAL A 201 4.23 -5.59 17.80
N GLU A 202 4.27 -6.88 18.14
CA GLU A 202 4.75 -7.38 19.44
C GLU A 202 6.20 -6.93 19.70
N LYS A 203 7.06 -6.97 18.66
CA LYS A 203 8.45 -6.51 18.78
C LYS A 203 8.58 -5.01 19.01
N LEU A 204 7.72 -4.21 18.38
CA LEU A 204 7.68 -2.76 18.64
C LEU A 204 7.23 -2.47 20.07
N GLY A 205 6.25 -3.22 20.56
CA GLY A 205 5.61 -2.95 21.84
C GLY A 205 4.56 -1.83 21.76
N PRO A 206 3.86 -1.60 22.87
CA PRO A 206 2.63 -0.80 22.91
C PRO A 206 2.85 0.67 22.58
N VAL A 207 4.00 1.24 22.92
CA VAL A 207 4.29 2.68 22.72
C VAL A 207 4.62 2.94 21.26
N GLU A 208 5.63 2.26 20.72
CA GLU A 208 6.12 2.43 19.35
C GLU A 208 5.04 2.04 18.33
N ALA A 209 4.21 1.02 18.63
CA ALA A 209 3.11 0.63 17.75
C ALA A 209 2.08 1.75 17.51
N THR A 210 1.96 2.74 18.41
CA THR A 210 1.04 3.88 18.21
C THR A 210 1.41 4.73 16.99
N MET A 211 2.69 4.78 16.62
CA MET A 211 3.19 5.54 15.46
C MET A 211 2.72 4.98 14.12
N LEU A 212 2.22 3.75 14.10
CA LEU A 212 1.72 3.11 12.89
C LEU A 212 0.31 3.60 12.49
N ALA A 213 -0.37 4.38 13.33
CA ALA A 213 -1.72 4.88 13.09
C ALA A 213 -1.76 6.09 12.13
N MET A 214 -2.94 6.42 11.60
CA MET A 214 -3.09 7.53 10.64
C MET A 214 -2.91 8.92 11.26
N ALA A 215 -3.08 9.03 12.58
CA ALA A 215 -2.87 10.24 13.34
C ALA A 215 -2.16 9.89 14.67
N PRO A 216 -1.57 10.86 15.37
CA PRO A 216 -0.93 10.61 16.66
C PRO A 216 -1.93 10.19 17.76
N PRO A 217 -1.49 9.41 18.77
CA PRO A 217 -2.29 9.16 19.97
C PRO A 217 -2.49 10.43 20.79
N THR A 218 -3.54 10.45 21.59
CA THR A 218 -3.71 11.40 22.69
C THR A 218 -2.71 11.11 23.83
N ALA A 219 -2.53 12.08 24.73
CA ALA A 219 -1.70 11.88 25.93
C ALA A 219 -2.18 10.72 26.81
N GLY A 220 -3.51 10.49 26.88
CA GLY A 220 -4.09 9.37 27.64
C GLY A 220 -3.81 8.02 26.99
N GLU A 221 -3.97 7.90 25.68
CA GLU A 221 -3.64 6.68 24.92
C GLU A 221 -2.14 6.35 25.05
N LEU A 222 -1.27 7.37 24.96
CA LEU A 222 0.18 7.18 25.14
C LEU A 222 0.54 6.82 26.59
N ALA A 223 -0.13 7.40 27.58
CA ALA A 223 0.08 7.04 28.98
C ALA A 223 -0.30 5.59 29.28
N ALA A 224 -1.43 5.12 28.75
CA ALA A 224 -1.83 3.71 28.85
C ALA A 224 -0.85 2.78 28.13
N ALA A 225 -0.39 3.16 26.94
CA ALA A 225 0.59 2.36 26.19
C ALA A 225 1.88 2.16 27.00
N ARG A 226 2.34 3.18 27.73
CA ARG A 226 3.52 3.08 28.63
C ARG A 226 3.33 2.09 29.78
N THR A 227 2.09 1.78 30.17
CA THR A 227 1.80 0.75 31.19
C THR A 227 1.59 -0.63 30.58
N GLY A 228 1.78 -0.81 29.27
CA GLY A 228 1.57 -2.10 28.62
C GLY A 228 0.17 -2.33 28.04
N THR A 229 -0.72 -1.33 28.08
CA THR A 229 -2.15 -1.56 27.80
C THR A 229 -2.70 -0.51 26.83
N THR A 230 -3.62 -0.91 25.96
CA THR A 230 -4.37 0.03 25.11
C THR A 230 -5.70 0.40 25.73
N LEU A 231 -6.08 1.68 25.65
CA LEU A 231 -7.43 2.12 26.00
C LEU A 231 -8.46 1.58 25.00
N PRO A 232 -9.75 1.48 25.38
CA PRO A 232 -10.82 1.25 24.41
C PRO A 232 -10.76 2.27 23.27
N PRO A 233 -11.01 1.85 22.02
CA PRO A 233 -11.00 2.77 20.88
C PRO A 233 -12.09 3.83 21.06
N ARG A 234 -11.73 5.09 20.78
CA ARG A 234 -12.66 6.21 20.76
C ARG A 234 -13.69 6.04 19.64
N SER A 235 -14.81 6.74 19.74
CA SER A 235 -15.76 6.79 18.63
C SER A 235 -15.09 7.36 17.37
N ALA A 236 -15.62 7.02 16.20
CA ALA A 236 -15.07 7.52 14.94
C ALA A 236 -15.10 9.06 14.86
N GLU A 237 -16.08 9.70 15.51
CA GLU A 237 -16.21 11.16 15.57
C GLU A 237 -15.13 11.78 16.47
N GLU A 238 -14.95 11.27 17.68
CA GLU A 238 -13.91 11.76 18.59
C GLU A 238 -12.50 11.53 18.02
N ALA A 239 -12.29 10.40 17.34
CA ALA A 239 -11.00 10.02 16.77
C ALA A 239 -10.60 10.86 15.56
N ARG A 240 -11.55 11.50 14.89
CA ARG A 240 -11.34 12.20 13.63
C ARG A 240 -10.55 13.49 13.83
N VAL A 241 -9.49 13.63 13.06
CA VAL A 241 -8.77 14.91 12.90
C VAL A 241 -9.63 15.82 12.01
N PRO A 242 -9.75 17.13 12.34
CA PRO A 242 -10.45 18.07 11.49
C PRO A 242 -9.97 18.01 10.05
N ASP A 243 -10.96 17.96 9.16
CA ASP A 243 -10.80 18.05 7.72
C ASP A 243 -10.03 19.33 7.34
N ALA A 244 -9.15 19.24 6.35
CA ALA A 244 -8.48 20.40 5.80
C ALA A 244 -9.52 21.33 5.13
N PRO A 245 -9.32 22.67 5.20
CA PRO A 245 -10.20 23.61 4.52
C PRO A 245 -10.28 23.34 3.02
N THR A 246 -11.48 23.33 2.46
CA THR A 246 -11.71 23.18 1.01
C THR A 246 -12.13 24.51 0.38
N THR A 247 -11.88 24.68 -0.91
CA THR A 247 -12.36 25.84 -1.68
C THR A 247 -13.42 25.40 -2.71
N PRO A 248 -14.35 26.28 -3.13
CA PRO A 248 -15.41 25.90 -4.08
C PRO A 248 -14.90 25.34 -5.42
N THR A 249 -13.70 25.76 -5.83
CA THR A 249 -13.03 25.32 -7.07
C THR A 249 -11.87 24.36 -6.81
N GLY A 250 -11.62 23.97 -5.54
CA GLY A 250 -10.51 23.12 -5.13
C GLY A 250 -10.87 21.64 -5.06
N PRO A 251 -9.90 20.79 -4.68
CA PRO A 251 -10.15 19.39 -4.39
C PRO A 251 -11.26 19.25 -3.33
N ARG A 252 -12.23 18.37 -3.60
CA ARG A 252 -13.37 18.14 -2.69
C ARG A 252 -13.23 16.86 -1.86
N GLY A 253 -12.19 16.08 -2.11
CA GLY A 253 -11.94 14.80 -1.44
C GLY A 253 -10.72 14.91 -0.53
N GLN A 254 -10.87 14.36 0.68
CA GLN A 254 -9.76 14.17 1.62
C GLN A 254 -9.97 12.89 2.42
N TYR A 255 -8.88 12.30 2.88
CA TYR A 255 -8.95 11.14 3.76
C TYR A 255 -9.26 11.59 5.18
N GLY A 256 -10.25 10.97 5.80
CA GLY A 256 -10.52 11.16 7.21
C GLY A 256 -9.41 10.54 8.05
N LEU A 257 -8.50 11.38 8.55
CA LEU A 257 -7.43 10.94 9.43
C LEU A 257 -7.97 10.71 10.84
N LYS A 258 -7.52 9.64 11.48
CA LYS A 258 -7.91 9.30 12.85
C LYS A 258 -6.87 8.43 13.53
N PHE A 259 -6.80 8.52 14.85
CA PHE A 259 -6.09 7.53 15.64
C PHE A 259 -7.05 6.39 15.99
N ASP A 260 -6.66 5.17 15.64
CA ASP A 260 -7.20 3.94 16.20
C ASP A 260 -6.16 2.82 16.09
N TYR A 261 -6.45 1.65 16.64
CA TYR A 261 -5.52 0.53 16.66
C TYR A 261 -5.59 -0.37 15.41
N THR A 262 -6.34 0.01 14.37
CA THR A 262 -6.51 -0.80 13.14
C THR A 262 -5.92 -0.15 11.89
N HIS A 263 -6.22 1.13 11.63
CA HIS A 263 -5.89 1.78 10.35
C HIS A 263 -4.44 2.28 10.32
N LEU A 264 -3.81 2.13 9.16
CA LEU A 264 -2.39 2.41 9.00
C LEU A 264 -2.17 3.85 8.49
N GLY A 265 -1.31 4.60 9.17
CA GLY A 265 -0.70 5.81 8.62
C GLY A 265 0.45 5.46 7.68
N GLU A 266 1.26 6.46 7.30
CA GLU A 266 2.38 6.26 6.37
C GLU A 266 3.38 5.21 6.87
N ASP A 267 3.86 5.32 8.11
CA ASP A 267 4.84 4.39 8.68
C ASP A 267 4.27 2.97 8.79
N GLY A 268 3.01 2.85 9.21
CA GLY A 268 2.30 1.58 9.26
C GLY A 268 2.16 0.94 7.88
N ALA A 269 1.69 1.71 6.90
CA ALA A 269 1.45 1.23 5.55
C ALA A 269 2.76 0.82 4.87
N ARG A 270 3.85 1.57 5.06
CA ARG A 270 5.20 1.23 4.60
C ARG A 270 5.71 -0.06 5.25
N ALA A 271 5.57 -0.21 6.57
CA ALA A 271 6.04 -1.42 7.26
C ALA A 271 5.28 -2.67 6.80
N PHE A 272 3.95 -2.60 6.72
CA PHE A 272 3.11 -3.76 6.42
C PHE A 272 3.16 -4.12 4.93
N SER A 273 3.27 -3.14 4.03
CA SER A 273 3.43 -3.42 2.59
C SER A 273 4.75 -4.14 2.29
N ARG A 274 5.82 -3.84 3.03
CA ARG A 274 7.08 -4.57 2.93
C ARG A 274 6.95 -6.03 3.37
N ILE A 275 6.30 -6.29 4.51
CA ILE A 275 6.01 -7.66 4.97
C ILE A 275 5.26 -8.42 3.87
N VAL A 276 4.20 -7.83 3.32
CA VAL A 276 3.46 -8.46 2.21
C VAL A 276 4.34 -8.72 0.99
N ALA A 277 5.23 -7.80 0.62
CA ALA A 277 6.11 -7.98 -0.53
C ALA A 277 7.11 -9.13 -0.35
N GLU A 278 7.71 -9.24 0.83
CA GLU A 278 8.62 -10.32 1.22
C GLU A 278 7.88 -11.68 1.18
N ASP A 279 6.71 -11.76 1.83
CA ASP A 279 5.93 -13.00 1.93
C ASP A 279 5.32 -13.42 0.59
N LEU A 280 4.85 -12.47 -0.22
CA LEU A 280 4.29 -12.75 -1.54
C LEU A 280 5.36 -13.30 -2.49
N ALA A 281 6.60 -12.78 -2.42
CA ALA A 281 7.72 -13.30 -3.20
C ALA A 281 8.08 -14.75 -2.84
N ALA A 282 7.84 -15.16 -1.59
CA ALA A 282 7.98 -16.54 -1.13
C ALA A 282 6.79 -17.40 -1.59
N ALA A 283 5.55 -16.94 -1.34
CA ALA A 283 4.32 -17.67 -1.61
C ALA A 283 4.03 -17.85 -3.11
N VAL A 284 4.47 -16.91 -3.97
CA VAL A 284 4.21 -16.92 -5.41
C VAL A 284 5.51 -16.76 -6.20
N PRO A 285 6.32 -17.82 -6.35
CA PRO A 285 7.61 -17.75 -7.05
C PRO A 285 7.54 -17.20 -8.48
N ALA A 286 6.42 -17.44 -9.18
CA ALA A 286 6.19 -16.93 -10.53
C ALA A 286 6.11 -15.39 -10.60
N LEU A 287 5.68 -14.73 -9.52
CA LEU A 287 5.57 -13.27 -9.42
C LEU A 287 6.85 -12.62 -8.87
N ARG A 288 7.74 -13.38 -8.21
CA ARG A 288 8.95 -12.87 -7.54
C ARG A 288 9.79 -11.92 -8.38
N SER A 289 9.96 -12.21 -9.67
CA SER A 289 10.75 -11.37 -10.58
C SER A 289 10.17 -9.96 -10.80
N GLN A 290 8.91 -9.75 -10.42
CA GLN A 290 8.15 -8.51 -10.58
C GLN A 290 7.99 -7.72 -9.28
N LEU A 291 8.44 -8.27 -8.16
CA LEU A 291 8.35 -7.65 -6.84
C LEU A 291 9.68 -6.99 -6.46
N VAL A 292 9.60 -6.03 -5.55
CA VAL A 292 10.74 -5.32 -4.93
C VAL A 292 10.53 -5.31 -3.42
N PRO A 293 10.82 -6.42 -2.71
CA PRO A 293 10.67 -6.49 -1.26
C PRO A 293 11.57 -5.49 -0.52
#